data_AF-A0A7S2VZK0-F1
#
_entry.id   AF-A0A7S2VZK0-F1
#
_cell.length_a   1.000
_cell.length_b   1.000
_cell.length_c   1.000
_cell.angle_alpha   90.00
_cell.angle_beta   90.00
_cell.angle_gamma   90.00
#
_symmetry.space_group_name_H-M   'P 1'
#
loop_
_entity.id
_entity.type
_entity.pdbx_description
1 polymer ?
#
loop_
_entity_poly.entity_id
_entity_poly.type
_entity_poly.pdbx_seq_one_letter_code
_entity_poly.pdbx_strand_id
1 'polypeptide(L)'
;NSDIPSIALKTPTHYCAPVYPDKYSYCTVIAKLAKIGTLEAAMESVQLLLNLENRFNGIKSGQIKLLGNEKLELLEPDTNCYNAVLSAFANVGTVEAVSRAEKLLEKMERIHQDGKSCIKPDVISFNTVIKGWIKAGDANRANEIVCHMERLCTAGYEGIKPDSKIIKMVRRALARSKKK
;
A
#
# COMPACT_ATOMS: atom_id res chain seq x y z
N ASN A 1 -1.40 -57.65 32.84
CA ASN A 1 -0.46 -56.83 32.06
C ASN A 1 -1.01 -56.70 30.65
N SER A 2 -1.60 -55.59 30.23
CA SER A 2 -1.38 -54.21 30.67
C SER A 2 -2.57 -53.37 30.21
N ASP A 3 -3.40 -52.93 31.15
CA ASP A 3 -4.36 -51.85 30.96
C ASP A 3 -3.58 -50.53 30.94
N ILE A 4 -3.56 -49.85 29.80
CA ILE A 4 -3.11 -48.47 29.69
C ILE A 4 -4.37 -47.60 29.64
N PRO A 5 -4.70 -46.82 30.68
CA PRO A 5 -5.86 -45.94 30.63
C PRO A 5 -5.57 -44.78 29.66
N SER A 6 -6.47 -44.57 28.71
CA SER A 6 -6.47 -43.43 27.79
C SER A 6 -6.52 -42.12 28.59
N ILE A 7 -5.37 -41.48 28.74
CA ILE A 7 -5.27 -40.13 29.31
C ILE A 7 -5.94 -39.18 28.33
N ALA A 8 -7.15 -38.74 28.67
CA ALA A 8 -7.82 -37.63 28.01
C ALA A 8 -6.98 -36.36 28.24
N LEU A 9 -6.15 -36.01 27.27
CA LEU A 9 -5.53 -34.69 27.15
C LEU A 9 -6.67 -33.67 27.03
N LYS A 10 -7.08 -33.09 28.17
CA LYS A 10 -7.76 -31.79 28.20
C LYS A 10 -6.75 -30.78 27.67
N THR A 11 -6.74 -30.56 26.36
CA THR A 11 -6.09 -29.39 25.80
C THR A 11 -6.77 -28.17 26.41
N PRO A 12 -6.02 -27.20 26.98
CA PRO A 12 -6.62 -25.99 27.47
C PRO A 12 -7.16 -25.24 26.26
N THR A 13 -8.48 -25.27 26.08
CA THR A 13 -9.21 -24.42 25.13
C THR A 13 -9.21 -22.99 25.67
N HIS A 14 -8.02 -22.36 25.70
CA HIS A 14 -7.94 -20.90 25.64
C HIS A 14 -8.39 -20.48 24.24
N TYR A 15 -9.70 -20.55 23.98
CA TYR A 15 -10.32 -19.78 22.91
C TYR A 15 -10.20 -18.30 23.30
N CYS A 16 -9.06 -17.71 22.96
CA CYS A 16 -8.95 -16.27 22.87
C CYS A 16 -10.02 -15.83 21.88
N ALA A 17 -10.89 -14.89 22.25
CA ALA A 17 -11.87 -14.33 21.32
C ALA A 17 -11.18 -13.98 20.00
N PRO A 18 -11.82 -14.20 18.83
CA PRO A 18 -11.20 -13.89 17.55
C PRO A 18 -10.75 -12.43 17.55
N VAL A 19 -9.45 -12.21 17.68
CA VAL A 19 -8.86 -10.88 17.59
C VAL A 19 -8.84 -10.56 16.11
N TYR A 20 -9.78 -9.73 15.71
CA TYR A 20 -9.88 -9.31 14.34
C TYR A 20 -8.79 -8.28 14.02
N PRO A 21 -8.04 -8.46 12.93
CA PRO A 21 -6.95 -7.56 12.58
C PRO A 21 -7.46 -6.16 12.24
N ASP A 22 -6.82 -5.15 12.81
CA ASP A 22 -7.04 -3.74 12.52
C ASP A 22 -6.17 -3.25 11.34
N LYS A 23 -6.33 -1.99 10.93
CA LYS A 23 -5.56 -1.38 9.84
C LYS A 23 -4.05 -1.44 10.08
N TYR A 24 -3.59 -1.34 11.32
CA TYR A 24 -2.16 -1.41 11.66
C TYR A 24 -1.60 -2.82 11.46
N SER A 25 -2.39 -3.84 11.78
CA SER A 25 -2.07 -5.24 11.54
C SER A 25 -1.89 -5.50 10.04
N TYR A 26 -2.86 -5.06 9.21
CA TYR A 26 -2.76 -5.14 7.75
C TYR A 26 -1.55 -4.36 7.21
N CYS A 27 -1.36 -3.11 7.65
CA CYS A 27 -0.25 -2.26 7.21
C CYS A 27 1.11 -2.89 7.54
N THR A 28 1.25 -3.52 8.71
CA THR A 28 2.50 -4.16 9.13
C THR A 28 2.84 -5.36 8.24
N VAL A 29 1.85 -6.20 7.92
CA VAL A 29 2.04 -7.33 7.01
C VAL A 29 2.40 -6.84 5.62
N ILE A 30 1.67 -5.85 5.10
CA ILE A 30 1.96 -5.22 3.79
C ILE A 30 3.38 -4.66 3.77
N ALA A 31 3.80 -3.93 4.80
CA ALA A 31 5.15 -3.38 4.90
C ALA A 31 6.22 -4.48 4.97
N LYS A 32 5.90 -5.65 5.55
CA LYS A 32 6.79 -6.81 5.55
C LYS A 32 6.89 -7.44 4.16
N LEU A 33 5.76 -7.62 3.47
CA LEU A 33 5.72 -8.09 2.08
C LEU A 33 6.49 -7.15 1.14
N ALA A 34 6.41 -5.85 1.37
CA ALA A 34 7.14 -4.85 0.60
C ALA A 34 8.66 -5.02 0.65
N LYS A 35 9.19 -5.59 1.74
CA LYS A 35 10.63 -5.88 1.89
C LYS A 35 11.07 -7.13 1.14
N ILE A 36 10.15 -8.02 0.75
CA ILE A 36 10.47 -9.24 0.00
C ILE A 36 10.91 -8.89 -1.43
N GLY A 37 10.23 -7.92 -2.06
CA GLY A 37 10.61 -7.40 -3.37
C GLY A 37 10.27 -8.33 -4.55
N THR A 38 9.39 -9.32 -4.36
CA THR A 38 8.85 -10.16 -5.43
C THR A 38 7.51 -9.63 -5.92
N LEU A 39 7.14 -9.96 -7.16
CA LEU A 39 5.86 -9.54 -7.74
C LEU A 39 4.69 -10.20 -7.01
N GLU A 40 4.83 -11.46 -6.62
CA GLU A 40 3.84 -12.24 -5.88
C GLU A 40 3.55 -11.59 -4.52
N ALA A 41 4.60 -11.23 -3.76
CA ALA A 41 4.43 -10.54 -2.48
C ALA A 41 3.77 -9.17 -2.65
N ALA A 42 4.08 -8.45 -3.74
CA ALA A 42 3.43 -7.19 -4.04
C ALA A 42 1.95 -7.38 -4.40
N MET A 43 1.59 -8.44 -5.13
CA MET A 43 0.19 -8.80 -5.42
C MET A 43 -0.59 -9.19 -4.17
N GLU A 44 0.00 -10.00 -3.30
CA GLU A 44 -0.59 -10.33 -1.99
C GLU A 44 -0.84 -9.08 -1.15
N SER A 45 0.08 -8.12 -1.21
CA SER A 45 -0.07 -6.85 -0.48
C SER A 45 -1.28 -6.03 -0.97
N VAL A 46 -1.60 -6.07 -2.27
CA VAL A 46 -2.84 -5.47 -2.81
C VAL A 46 -4.06 -6.23 -2.31
N GLN A 47 -4.02 -7.56 -2.32
CA GLN A 47 -5.15 -8.37 -1.86
C GLN A 47 -5.48 -8.07 -0.39
N LEU A 48 -4.46 -7.91 0.46
CA LEU A 48 -4.64 -7.52 1.85
C LEU A 48 -5.26 -6.13 1.99
N LEU A 49 -4.86 -5.16 1.18
CA LEU A 49 -5.47 -3.82 1.17
C LEU A 49 -6.94 -3.86 0.74
N LEU A 50 -7.27 -4.64 -0.30
CA LEU A 50 -8.65 -4.83 -0.75
C LEU A 50 -9.52 -5.52 0.30
N ASN A 51 -8.95 -6.49 1.04
CA ASN A 51 -9.65 -7.14 2.15
C ASN A 51 -9.99 -6.12 3.25
N LEU A 52 -9.08 -5.20 3.57
CA LEU A 52 -9.33 -4.11 4.53
C LEU A 52 -10.42 -3.15 4.03
N GLU A 53 -10.36 -2.72 2.76
CA GLU A 53 -11.39 -1.87 2.14
C GLU A 53 -12.78 -2.52 2.15
N ASN A 54 -12.86 -3.78 1.73
CA ASN A 54 -14.12 -4.52 1.70
C ASN A 54 -14.71 -4.68 3.10
N ARG A 55 -13.86 -4.89 4.10
CA ARG A 55 -14.29 -4.98 5.50
C ARG A 55 -14.83 -3.63 6.00
N PHE A 56 -14.12 -2.54 5.73
CA PHE A 56 -14.58 -1.19 6.09
C PHE A 56 -15.92 -0.85 5.41
N ASN A 57 -16.04 -1.13 4.11
CA ASN A 57 -17.26 -0.88 3.34
C ASN A 57 -18.43 -1.76 3.80
N GLY A 58 -18.18 -3.03 4.14
CA GLY A 58 -19.18 -3.94 4.67
C GLY A 58 -19.73 -3.48 6.02
N ILE A 59 -18.87 -2.93 6.89
CA ILE A 59 -19.31 -2.33 8.16
C ILE A 59 -20.11 -1.05 7.92
N LYS A 60 -19.61 -0.16 7.05
CA LYS A 60 -20.31 1.09 6.68
C LYS A 60 -21.68 0.84 6.06
N SER A 61 -21.82 -0.25 5.30
CA SER A 61 -23.08 -0.67 4.66
C SER A 61 -23.99 -1.49 5.59
N GLY A 62 -23.58 -1.76 6.83
CA GLY A 62 -24.34 -2.57 7.80
C GLY A 62 -24.34 -4.07 7.52
N GLN A 63 -23.59 -4.55 6.54
CA GLN A 63 -23.46 -5.97 6.19
C GLN A 63 -22.61 -6.75 7.21
N ILE A 64 -21.65 -6.07 7.83
CA ILE A 64 -20.79 -6.62 8.88
C ILE A 64 -21.12 -5.88 10.19
N LYS A 65 -21.68 -6.61 11.15
CA LYS A 65 -21.95 -6.07 12.49
C LYS A 65 -20.65 -6.09 13.30
N LEU A 66 -20.24 -4.93 13.83
CA LEU A 66 -19.11 -4.85 14.76
C LEU A 66 -19.41 -5.73 15.98
N LEU A 67 -18.58 -6.73 16.22
CA LEU A 67 -18.71 -7.61 17.38
C LEU A 67 -17.76 -7.09 18.47
N GLY A 68 -18.29 -6.33 19.45
CA GLY A 68 -17.53 -5.85 20.60
C GLY A 68 -16.92 -4.45 20.43
N ASN A 69 -15.78 -4.20 21.10
CA ASN A 69 -15.11 -2.89 21.19
C ASN A 69 -14.37 -2.44 19.90
N GLU A 70 -14.66 -3.06 18.76
CA GLU A 70 -14.05 -2.68 17.48
C GLU A 70 -14.47 -1.26 17.07
N LYS A 71 -13.51 -0.34 17.00
CA LYS A 71 -13.74 1.03 16.54
C LYS A 71 -13.65 1.09 15.01
N LEU A 72 -14.66 1.69 14.37
CA LEU A 72 -14.69 1.89 12.91
C LEU A 72 -13.44 2.60 12.37
N GLU A 73 -12.89 3.55 13.14
CA GLU A 73 -11.67 4.30 12.83
C GLU A 73 -10.40 3.42 12.70
N LEU A 74 -10.41 2.24 13.32
CA LEU A 74 -9.31 1.28 13.26
C LEU A 74 -9.37 0.40 12.00
N LEU A 75 -10.44 0.52 11.19
CA LEU A 75 -10.63 -0.27 9.97
C LEU A 75 -10.61 0.59 8.71
N GLU A 76 -10.68 1.92 8.84
CA GLU A 76 -10.51 2.83 7.69
C GLU A 76 -9.08 2.73 7.14
N PRO A 77 -8.89 2.36 5.86
CA PRO A 77 -7.58 2.38 5.22
C PRO A 77 -7.01 3.80 5.22
N ASP A 78 -5.73 3.93 5.56
CA ASP A 78 -5.04 5.22 5.58
C ASP A 78 -4.03 5.34 4.43
N THR A 79 -3.48 6.55 4.26
CA THR A 79 -2.42 6.80 3.27
C THR A 79 -1.20 5.89 3.50
N ASN A 80 -0.89 5.49 4.74
CA ASN A 80 0.26 4.64 5.05
C ASN A 80 0.10 3.23 4.49
N CYS A 81 -1.08 2.62 4.62
CA CYS A 81 -1.42 1.33 4.04
C CYS A 81 -1.18 1.33 2.52
N TYR A 82 -1.66 2.38 1.83
CA TYR A 82 -1.46 2.55 0.40
C TYR A 82 0.02 2.75 0.05
N ASN A 83 0.72 3.62 0.78
CA ASN A 83 2.16 3.86 0.59
C ASN A 83 3.00 2.59 0.77
N ALA A 84 2.60 1.69 1.68
CA ALA A 84 3.25 0.41 1.88
C ALA A 84 3.07 -0.52 0.67
N VAL A 85 1.88 -0.58 0.06
CA VAL A 85 1.64 -1.33 -1.19
C VAL A 85 2.40 -0.71 -2.37
N LEU A 86 2.39 0.63 -2.50
CA LEU A 86 3.20 1.33 -3.51
C LEU A 86 4.69 0.97 -3.39
N SER A 87 5.19 0.92 -2.15
CA SER A 87 6.58 0.54 -1.86
C SER A 87 6.85 -0.91 -2.25
N ALA A 88 5.90 -1.82 -2.03
CA ALA A 88 6.04 -3.22 -2.42
C ALA A 88 6.27 -3.36 -3.93
N PHE A 89 5.44 -2.72 -4.75
CA PHE A 89 5.61 -2.73 -6.21
C PHE A 89 6.87 -2.00 -6.68
N ALA A 90 7.16 -0.83 -6.12
CA ALA A 90 8.35 -0.06 -6.48
C ALA A 90 9.65 -0.84 -6.19
N ASN A 91 9.65 -1.67 -5.15
CA ASN A 91 10.79 -2.50 -4.78
C ASN A 91 11.02 -3.66 -5.74
N VAL A 92 10.01 -4.16 -6.46
CA VAL A 92 10.19 -5.21 -7.49
C VAL A 92 11.09 -4.69 -8.61
N GLY A 93 10.87 -3.46 -9.07
CA GLY A 93 11.70 -2.83 -10.09
C GLY A 93 11.49 -3.37 -11.50
N THR A 94 10.33 -3.96 -11.80
CA THR A 94 9.90 -4.32 -13.16
C THR A 94 8.87 -3.31 -13.67
N VAL A 95 8.81 -3.12 -15.00
CA VAL A 95 7.82 -2.22 -15.63
C VAL A 95 6.39 -2.63 -15.27
N GLU A 96 6.11 -3.94 -15.24
CA GLU A 96 4.79 -4.45 -14.88
C GLU A 96 4.38 -4.08 -13.44
N ALA A 97 5.28 -4.31 -12.47
CA ALA A 97 5.01 -4.00 -11.07
C ALA A 97 4.77 -2.49 -10.87
N VAL A 98 5.62 -1.66 -11.45
CA VAL A 98 5.55 -0.21 -11.27
C VAL A 98 4.35 0.38 -12.01
N SER A 99 3.94 -0.18 -13.15
CA SER A 99 2.67 0.19 -13.81
C SER A 99 1.46 -0.06 -12.91
N ARG A 100 1.46 -1.16 -12.13
CA ARG A 100 0.41 -1.41 -11.12
C ARG A 100 0.48 -0.42 -9.96
N ALA A 101 1.69 -0.04 -9.52
CA ALA A 101 1.87 1.00 -8.51
C ALA A 101 1.29 2.34 -8.98
N GLU A 102 1.53 2.71 -10.24
CA GLU A 102 0.99 3.93 -10.81
C GLU A 102 -0.55 3.92 -10.86
N LYS A 103 -1.16 2.82 -11.29
CA LYS A 103 -2.63 2.66 -11.24
C LYS A 103 -3.19 2.80 -9.82
N LEU A 104 -2.46 2.33 -8.81
CA LEU A 104 -2.84 2.50 -7.41
C LEU A 104 -2.72 3.95 -6.96
N LEU A 105 -1.70 4.67 -7.40
CA LEU A 105 -1.54 6.11 -7.15
C LEU A 105 -2.70 6.91 -7.76
N GLU A 106 -3.09 6.61 -9.01
CA GLU A 106 -4.27 7.23 -9.63
C GLU A 106 -5.56 6.90 -8.87
N LYS A 107 -5.68 5.68 -8.32
CA LYS A 107 -6.82 5.32 -7.45
C LYS A 107 -6.84 6.21 -6.21
N MET A 108 -5.69 6.47 -5.57
CA MET A 108 -5.62 7.38 -4.42
C MET A 108 -6.01 8.82 -4.79
N GLU A 109 -5.59 9.31 -5.96
CA GLU A 109 -5.99 10.63 -6.45
C GLU A 109 -7.50 10.73 -6.64
N ARG A 110 -8.12 9.72 -7.26
CA ARG A 110 -9.59 9.65 -7.43
C ARG A 110 -10.32 9.63 -6.09
N ILE A 111 -9.87 8.81 -5.14
CA ILE A 111 -10.46 8.75 -3.79
C ILE A 111 -10.37 10.10 -3.09
N HIS A 112 -9.24 10.80 -3.23
CA HIS A 112 -9.06 12.12 -2.64
C HIS A 112 -10.01 13.15 -3.25
N GLN A 113 -10.18 13.13 -4.57
CA GLN A 113 -11.11 14.01 -5.30
C GLN A 113 -12.57 13.76 -4.93
N ASP A 114 -12.94 12.50 -4.65
CA ASP A 114 -14.28 12.14 -4.20
C ASP A 114 -14.63 12.70 -2.80
N GLY A 115 -13.63 13.13 -2.01
CA GLY A 115 -13.82 13.76 -0.69
C GLY A 115 -14.42 12.85 0.39
N LYS A 116 -14.61 11.56 0.09
CA LYS A 116 -15.31 10.58 0.94
C LYS A 116 -14.40 9.84 1.91
N SER A 117 -13.08 9.99 1.79
CA SER A 117 -12.09 9.32 2.63
C SER A 117 -10.92 10.25 2.93
N CYS A 118 -10.25 9.99 4.05
CA CYS A 118 -9.03 10.70 4.45
C CYS A 118 -7.78 10.32 3.62
N ILE A 119 -7.91 9.36 2.69
CA ILE A 119 -6.82 8.93 1.82
C ILE A 119 -6.47 10.06 0.85
N LYS A 120 -5.21 10.51 0.94
CA LYS A 120 -4.63 11.46 -0.02
C LYS A 120 -3.22 11.01 -0.43
N PRO A 121 -2.87 11.08 -1.72
CA PRO A 121 -1.48 10.95 -2.14
C PRO A 121 -0.62 12.02 -1.48
N ASP A 122 0.58 11.63 -1.07
CA ASP A 122 1.58 12.55 -0.52
C ASP A 122 2.88 12.48 -1.33
N VAL A 123 3.88 13.27 -0.92
CA VAL A 123 5.21 13.28 -1.55
C VAL A 123 5.85 11.89 -1.50
N ILE A 124 5.58 11.09 -0.46
CA ILE A 124 6.10 9.72 -0.33
C ILE A 124 5.46 8.82 -1.40
N SER A 125 4.15 8.91 -1.62
CA SER A 125 3.43 8.16 -2.66
C SER A 125 4.06 8.37 -4.03
N PHE A 126 4.19 9.63 -4.45
CA PHE A 126 4.77 9.97 -5.76
C PHE A 126 6.24 9.59 -5.86
N ASN A 127 7.06 9.95 -4.86
CA ASN A 127 8.48 9.63 -4.85
C ASN A 127 8.74 8.11 -4.94
N THR A 128 7.85 7.31 -4.35
CA THR A 128 7.94 5.84 -4.38
C THR A 128 7.73 5.31 -5.79
N VAL A 129 6.68 5.75 -6.49
CA VAL A 129 6.40 5.35 -7.87
C VAL A 129 7.50 5.84 -8.83
N ILE A 130 7.98 7.08 -8.67
CA ILE A 130 9.09 7.62 -9.49
C ILE A 130 10.37 6.79 -9.32
N LYS A 131 10.73 6.43 -8.07
CA LYS A 131 11.87 5.54 -7.81
C LYS A 131 11.68 4.17 -8.45
N GLY A 132 10.46 3.63 -8.41
CA GLY A 132 10.09 2.40 -9.10
C GLY A 132 10.38 2.49 -10.59
N TRP A 133 9.93 3.54 -11.27
CA TRP A 133 10.13 3.72 -12.72
C TRP A 133 11.61 3.87 -13.09
N ILE A 134 12.37 4.63 -12.29
CA ILE A 134 13.83 4.72 -12.47
C ILE A 134 14.49 3.35 -12.33
N LYS A 135 14.04 2.52 -11.39
CA LYS A 135 14.56 1.16 -11.18
C LYS A 135 14.19 0.22 -12.33
N ALA A 136 12.98 0.35 -12.86
CA ALA A 136 12.50 -0.39 -14.03
C ALA A 136 13.18 0.03 -15.35
N GLY A 137 13.93 1.14 -15.35
CA GLY A 137 14.68 1.62 -16.51
C GLY A 137 13.92 2.59 -17.40
N ASP A 138 12.68 2.96 -17.06
CA ASP A 138 11.89 3.94 -17.81
C ASP A 138 12.01 5.33 -17.17
N ALA A 139 13.04 6.05 -17.59
CA ALA A 139 13.29 7.41 -17.12
C ALA A 139 12.29 8.43 -17.68
N ASN A 140 11.67 8.16 -18.83
CA ASN A 140 10.70 9.05 -19.45
C ASN A 140 9.41 9.05 -18.62
N ARG A 141 8.90 7.87 -18.27
CA ARG A 141 7.71 7.77 -17.40
C ARG A 141 7.96 8.34 -16.01
N ALA A 142 9.16 8.12 -15.45
CA ALA A 142 9.57 8.75 -14.20
C ALA A 142 9.51 10.30 -14.26
N ASN A 143 9.88 10.90 -15.40
CA ASN A 143 9.82 12.34 -15.61
C ASN A 143 8.39 12.87 -15.77
N GLU A 144 7.52 12.13 -16.45
CA GLU A 144 6.10 12.48 -16.60
C GLU A 144 5.41 12.60 -15.24
N ILE A 145 5.70 11.70 -14.31
CA ILE A 145 5.15 11.74 -12.94
C ILE A 145 5.71 12.93 -12.15
N VAL A 146 6.99 13.30 -12.33
CA VAL A 146 7.53 14.53 -11.73
C VAL A 146 6.81 15.77 -12.26
N CYS A 147 6.61 15.86 -13.58
CA CYS A 147 5.84 16.96 -14.17
C CYS A 147 4.39 16.98 -13.67
N HIS A 148 3.81 15.81 -13.41
CA HIS A 148 2.49 15.72 -12.78
C HIS A 148 2.49 16.27 -11.35
N MET A 149 3.47 15.92 -10.51
CA MET A 149 3.64 16.53 -9.19
C MET A 149 3.79 18.06 -9.25
N GLU A 150 4.54 18.58 -10.22
CA GLU A 150 4.72 20.02 -10.42
C GLU A 150 3.39 20.70 -10.75
N ARG A 151 2.57 20.10 -11.62
CA ARG A 151 1.22 20.61 -11.95
C ARG A 151 0.29 20.60 -10.73
N LEU A 152 0.35 19.56 -9.89
CA LEU A 152 -0.43 19.50 -8.65
C LEU A 152 0.00 20.60 -7.68
N CYS A 153 1.31 20.86 -7.56
CA CYS A 153 1.83 21.95 -6.75
C CYS A 153 1.32 23.32 -7.22
N THR A 154 1.25 23.57 -8.54
CA THR A 154 0.73 24.83 -9.08
C THR A 154 -0.79 24.94 -8.99
N ALA A 155 -1.50 23.81 -8.94
CA ALA A 155 -2.96 23.76 -8.80
C ALA A 155 -3.43 24.00 -7.35
N GLY A 156 -2.52 24.27 -6.41
CA GLY A 156 -2.87 24.60 -5.02
C GLY A 156 -3.01 23.39 -4.09
N TYR A 157 -2.55 22.20 -4.49
CA TYR A 157 -2.47 21.06 -3.58
C TYR A 157 -1.32 21.28 -2.59
N GLU A 158 -1.65 21.76 -1.39
CA GLU A 158 -0.68 21.97 -0.32
C GLU A 158 -0.01 20.66 0.09
N GLY A 159 1.33 20.67 0.14
CA GLY A 159 2.13 19.55 0.62
C GLY A 159 2.62 18.57 -0.45
N ILE A 160 2.29 18.74 -1.73
CA ILE A 160 2.84 17.95 -2.84
C ILE A 160 3.87 18.80 -3.58
N LYS A 161 5.15 18.64 -3.23
CA LYS A 161 6.27 19.31 -3.92
C LYS A 161 7.33 18.27 -4.31
N PRO A 162 7.85 18.30 -5.56
CA PRO A 162 8.92 17.39 -5.93
C PRO A 162 10.20 17.73 -5.16
N ASP A 163 10.79 16.74 -4.51
CA ASP A 163 12.05 16.90 -3.79
C ASP A 163 13.23 17.16 -4.74
N SER A 164 14.20 17.97 -4.32
CA SER A 164 15.44 18.17 -5.11
C SER A 164 16.14 16.84 -5.42
N LYS A 165 16.05 15.86 -4.51
CA LYS A 165 16.62 14.52 -4.70
C LYS A 165 15.91 13.75 -5.82
N ILE A 166 14.57 13.79 -5.89
CA ILE A 166 13.82 13.05 -6.92
C ILE A 166 14.12 13.60 -8.31
N ILE A 167 14.12 14.93 -8.46
CA ILE A 167 14.43 15.62 -9.71
C ILE A 167 15.85 15.26 -10.19
N LYS A 168 16.84 15.29 -9.29
CA LYS A 168 18.23 14.91 -9.61
C LYS A 168 18.35 13.46 -10.07
N MET A 169 17.62 12.54 -9.44
CA MET A 169 17.63 11.12 -9.82
C MET A 169 17.03 10.90 -11.22
N VAL A 170 15.88 11.54 -11.52
CA VAL A 170 15.25 11.47 -12.84
C VAL A 170 16.17 12.03 -13.92
N ARG A 171 16.76 13.22 -13.71
CA ARG A 171 17.72 13.81 -14.66
C ARG A 171 18.90 12.88 -14.98
N ARG A 172 19.47 12.25 -13.95
CA ARG A 172 20.55 11.25 -14.14
C ARG A 172 20.07 10.02 -14.90
N ALA A 173 18.85 9.55 -14.63
CA ALA A 173 18.27 8.42 -15.35
C ALA A 173 18.04 8.75 -16.83
N LEU A 174 17.47 9.91 -17.14
CA LEU A 174 17.27 10.40 -18.52
C LEU A 174 18.60 10.54 -19.28
N ALA A 175 19.63 11.10 -18.63
CA ALA A 175 20.94 11.24 -19.23
C ALA A 175 21.61 9.89 -19.57
N ARG A 176 21.32 8.83 -18.79
CA ARG A 176 21.78 7.46 -19.08
C ARG A 176 20.99 6.83 -20.22
N SER A 177 19.67 7.08 -20.28
CA SER A 177 18.81 6.55 -21.35
C SER A 177 19.15 7.11 -22.73
N LYS A 178 19.65 8.35 -22.83
CA LYS A 178 20.05 8.98 -24.10
C LYS A 178 21.41 8.53 -24.65
N LYS A 179 22.20 7.79 -23.86
CA LYS A 179 23.54 7.29 -24.24
C LYS A 179 23.52 5.83 -24.71
N LYS A 180 22.36 5.18 -24.68
CA LYS A 180 22.12 3.83 -25.19
C LYS A 180 21.47 3.93 -26.55
#